data_AF-A0A0L8ADF7-F1
#
_entry.id   AF-A0A0L8ADF7-F1
#
_cell.length_a   1.000
_cell.length_b   1.000
_cell.length_c   1.000
_cell.angle_alpha   90.00
_cell.angle_beta   90.00
_cell.angle_gamma   90.00
#
_symmetry.space_group_name_H-M   'P 1'
#
loop_
_entity.id
_entity.type
_entity.pdbx_description
1 polymer ?
#
loop_
_entity_poly.entity_id
_entity_poly.type
_entity_poly.pdbx_seq_one_letter_code
_entity_poly.pdbx_strand_id
1 'polypeptide(L)'
;MIIAGLLMGAVLATPIPQGVPTDWSRTLLADLDAADAAMRDSHPGTVDRRNPGFVPQLEVASALARSRAGRVDSFAGYWWAMKGYAASFNDGHVSLNALADAPDLPTQWPGFLTGFDGDAQVVMTVDGGPGHPPLGARLLSCDGIDAQTLAARRVGDFSGRWNLQASRIHGGGEVLLEQGNPFVPMLSSCVFRVNGREQHHTLRWVALDPGSRKERLADTRRSFRPANGWHTMPGGGYWITTSSFNADPAAANFQELTRMLQQLTPATDALQQAPLIVLDVRGNSGGASHWSIALARLIWGREVVDAVRDDSWVEWRASEPNIAQLRGFLQKLEQAPDASPALLHMLESVTAGMAQAREQGQPLWREPANDP
;
A
#
# COMPACT_ATOMS: atom_id res chain seq x y z
N MET A 1 -12.32 -1.63 12.55
CA MET A 1 -11.58 -2.84 12.97
C MET A 1 -10.33 -2.94 12.11
N ILE A 2 -9.13 -2.84 12.69
CA ILE A 2 -7.88 -2.96 11.94
C ILE A 2 -7.52 -4.44 11.89
N ILE A 3 -7.73 -5.08 10.75
CA ILE A 3 -6.92 -6.26 10.43
C ILE A 3 -5.72 -5.67 9.70
N ALA A 4 -4.61 -5.57 10.41
CA ALA A 4 -3.34 -5.23 9.81
C ALA A 4 -3.14 -6.20 8.64
N GLY A 5 -3.01 -5.64 7.43
CA GLY A 5 -2.66 -6.43 6.25
C GLY A 5 -1.38 -7.21 6.57
N LEU A 6 -1.50 -8.52 6.67
CA LEU A 6 -0.41 -9.40 7.06
C LEU A 6 -0.19 -10.43 5.96
N LEU A 7 0.87 -10.10 5.23
CA LEU A 7 1.69 -10.86 4.31
C LEU A 7 1.73 -12.37 4.58
N MET A 8 1.41 -13.12 3.52
CA MET A 8 1.73 -14.54 3.41
C MET A 8 3.24 -14.72 3.30
N GLY A 9 3.78 -15.66 4.08
CA GLY A 9 5.04 -16.32 3.82
C GLY A 9 4.83 -17.81 3.95
N ALA A 10 4.59 -18.51 2.84
CA ALA A 10 4.67 -19.97 2.82
C ALA A 10 6.15 -20.35 2.75
N VAL A 11 6.69 -20.93 3.83
CA VAL A 11 8.06 -21.46 3.84
C VAL A 11 8.01 -22.94 3.49
N LEU A 12 8.44 -23.27 2.28
CA LEU A 12 8.97 -24.59 1.93
C LEU A 12 10.35 -24.39 1.32
N ALA A 13 11.35 -24.15 2.16
CA ALA A 13 12.75 -24.11 1.72
C ALA A 13 13.30 -25.53 1.68
N THR A 14 13.34 -26.14 0.49
CA THR A 14 14.31 -27.21 0.22
C THR A 14 15.69 -26.56 0.14
N PRO A 15 16.74 -27.13 0.78
CA PRO A 15 18.06 -26.52 0.78
C PRO A 15 18.61 -26.45 -0.65
N ILE A 16 18.83 -25.24 -1.14
CA ILE A 16 19.45 -25.01 -2.45
C ILE A 16 20.95 -25.32 -2.33
N PRO A 17 21.51 -26.26 -3.12
CA PRO A 17 22.94 -26.51 -3.15
C PRO A 17 23.69 -25.23 -3.53
N GLN A 18 24.66 -24.82 -2.71
CA GLN A 18 25.49 -23.65 -3.00
C GLN A 18 26.29 -23.87 -4.28
N GLY A 19 26.24 -22.91 -5.21
CA GLY A 19 27.04 -22.90 -6.45
C GLY A 19 26.31 -23.25 -7.75
N VAL A 20 25.03 -23.60 -7.71
CA VAL A 20 24.19 -23.72 -8.92
C VAL A 20 23.51 -22.38 -9.19
N PRO A 21 23.66 -21.77 -10.39
CA PRO A 21 22.91 -20.57 -10.76
C PRO A 21 21.41 -20.81 -10.60
N THR A 22 20.71 -19.88 -9.94
CA THR A 22 19.26 -19.96 -9.79
C THR A 22 18.59 -19.86 -11.16
N ASP A 23 17.76 -20.84 -11.49
CA ASP A 23 16.88 -20.80 -12.64
C ASP A 23 15.65 -19.95 -12.31
N TRP A 24 15.77 -18.64 -12.53
CA TRP A 24 14.74 -17.66 -12.18
C TRP A 24 13.42 -17.87 -12.91
N SER A 25 13.45 -18.42 -14.13
CA SER A 25 12.24 -18.75 -14.89
C SER A 25 11.46 -19.88 -14.22
N ARG A 26 12.16 -20.97 -13.85
CA ARG A 26 11.55 -22.08 -13.12
C ARG A 26 11.10 -21.66 -11.72
N THR A 27 11.89 -20.84 -11.01
CA THR A 27 11.49 -20.28 -9.70
C THR A 27 10.22 -19.44 -9.82
N LEU A 28 10.13 -18.58 -10.84
CA LEU A 28 8.90 -17.81 -11.10
C LEU A 28 7.68 -18.72 -11.25
N LEU A 29 7.79 -19.77 -12.07
CA LEU A 29 6.65 -20.67 -12.30
C LEU A 29 6.23 -21.40 -11.02
N ALA A 30 7.19 -21.91 -10.25
CA ALA A 30 6.91 -22.61 -8.99
C ALA A 30 6.26 -21.68 -7.94
N ASP A 31 6.80 -20.48 -7.75
CA ASP A 31 6.26 -19.52 -6.78
C ASP A 31 4.93 -18.92 -7.23
N LEU A 32 4.74 -18.75 -8.55
CA LEU A 32 3.45 -18.34 -9.12
C LEU A 32 2.39 -19.42 -8.89
N ASP A 33 2.71 -20.70 -9.08
CA ASP A 33 1.79 -21.80 -8.80
C ASP A 33 1.42 -21.84 -7.32
N ALA A 34 2.40 -21.63 -6.43
CA ALA A 34 2.16 -21.55 -4.98
C ALA A 34 1.30 -20.33 -4.60
N ALA A 35 1.58 -19.16 -5.16
CA ALA A 35 0.81 -17.95 -4.93
C ALA A 35 -0.63 -18.09 -5.44
N ASP A 36 -0.83 -18.63 -6.65
CA ASP A 36 -2.16 -18.88 -7.22
C ASP A 36 -2.95 -19.88 -6.39
N ALA A 37 -2.32 -20.97 -5.94
CA ALA A 37 -2.95 -21.93 -5.04
C ALA A 37 -3.37 -21.29 -3.71
N ALA A 38 -2.49 -20.47 -3.10
CA ALA A 38 -2.80 -19.76 -1.86
C ALA A 38 -3.97 -18.77 -2.03
N MET A 39 -4.00 -18.03 -3.15
CA MET A 39 -5.11 -17.14 -3.47
C MET A 39 -6.42 -17.91 -3.66
N ARG A 40 -6.40 -19.03 -4.40
CA ARG A 40 -7.60 -19.88 -4.62
C ARG A 40 -8.15 -20.47 -3.33
N ASP A 41 -7.25 -20.93 -2.47
CA ASP A 41 -7.63 -21.60 -1.23
C ASP A 41 -8.10 -20.63 -0.15
N SER A 42 -7.39 -19.52 0.03
CA SER A 42 -7.48 -18.70 1.25
C SER A 42 -7.95 -17.26 1.04
N HIS A 43 -8.04 -16.76 -0.19
CA HIS A 43 -8.61 -15.43 -0.44
C HIS A 43 -10.16 -15.49 -0.46
N PRO A 44 -10.88 -14.61 0.26
CA PRO A 44 -12.35 -14.64 0.32
C PRO A 44 -13.03 -14.40 -1.04
N GLY A 45 -12.39 -13.62 -1.91
CA GLY A 45 -12.91 -13.30 -3.24
C GLY A 45 -13.21 -14.51 -4.13
N THR A 46 -12.64 -15.70 -3.86
CA THR A 46 -12.85 -16.90 -4.67
C THR A 46 -14.22 -17.53 -4.49
N VAL A 47 -14.91 -17.20 -3.40
CA VAL A 47 -16.26 -17.69 -3.06
C VAL A 47 -17.26 -16.57 -2.84
N ASP A 48 -16.81 -15.32 -2.93
CA ASP A 48 -17.67 -14.17 -2.79
C ASP A 48 -18.60 -14.03 -4.01
N ARG A 49 -19.87 -14.37 -3.80
CA ARG A 49 -20.91 -14.26 -4.83
C ARG A 49 -21.19 -12.82 -5.24
N ARG A 50 -20.77 -11.82 -4.45
CA ARG A 50 -20.91 -10.40 -4.76
C ARG A 50 -19.72 -9.86 -5.55
N ASN A 51 -18.65 -10.65 -5.66
CA ASN A 51 -17.48 -10.34 -6.48
C ASN A 51 -17.22 -11.45 -7.51
N PRO A 52 -18.16 -11.69 -8.45
CA PRO A 52 -18.00 -12.76 -9.45
C PRO A 52 -16.82 -12.54 -10.40
N GLY A 53 -16.26 -11.33 -10.45
CA GLY A 53 -15.10 -10.99 -11.29
C GLY A 53 -13.75 -11.47 -10.73
N PHE A 54 -13.68 -11.86 -9.45
CA PHE A 54 -12.41 -12.18 -8.80
C PHE A 54 -11.70 -13.39 -9.43
N VAL A 55 -12.42 -14.49 -9.66
CA VAL A 55 -11.81 -15.71 -10.22
C VAL A 55 -11.30 -15.51 -11.65
N PRO A 56 -12.07 -14.90 -12.58
CA PRO A 56 -11.55 -14.52 -13.89
C PRO A 56 -10.31 -13.59 -13.81
N GLN A 57 -10.31 -12.62 -12.89
CA GLN A 57 -9.17 -11.72 -12.69
C GLN A 57 -7.92 -12.46 -12.22
N LEU A 58 -8.08 -13.42 -11.30
CA LEU A 58 -7.01 -14.31 -10.83
C LEU A 58 -6.41 -15.14 -11.97
N GLU A 59 -7.25 -15.71 -12.83
CA GLU A 59 -6.83 -16.49 -14.00
C GLU A 59 -6.04 -15.64 -15.01
N VAL A 60 -6.52 -14.43 -15.31
CA VAL A 60 -5.83 -13.49 -16.19
C VAL A 60 -4.48 -13.09 -15.60
N ALA A 61 -4.41 -12.79 -14.30
CA ALA A 61 -3.17 -12.44 -13.61
C ALA A 61 -2.15 -13.58 -13.67
N SER A 62 -2.58 -14.81 -13.39
CA SER A 62 -1.73 -16.01 -13.45
C SER A 62 -1.22 -16.28 -14.87
N ALA A 63 -2.09 -16.20 -15.88
CA ALA A 63 -1.71 -16.37 -17.27
C ALA A 63 -0.69 -15.31 -17.74
N LEU A 64 -0.90 -14.04 -17.36
CA LEU A 64 0.03 -12.96 -17.68
C LEU A 64 1.40 -13.18 -17.04
N ALA A 65 1.45 -13.52 -15.75
CA ALA A 65 2.70 -13.81 -15.06
C ALA A 65 3.43 -15.02 -15.65
N ARG A 66 2.70 -16.08 -16.03
CA ARG A 66 3.27 -17.26 -16.70
C ARG A 66 3.85 -16.91 -18.07
N SER A 67 3.17 -16.06 -18.84
CA SER A 67 3.66 -15.62 -20.16
C SER A 67 5.00 -14.89 -20.11
N ARG A 68 5.34 -14.32 -18.94
CA ARG A 68 6.59 -13.59 -18.70
C ARG A 68 7.79 -14.49 -18.45
N ALA A 69 7.58 -15.77 -18.12
CA ALA A 69 8.65 -16.69 -17.70
C ALA A 69 9.78 -16.83 -18.73
N GLY A 70 9.48 -16.75 -20.04
CA GLY A 70 10.49 -16.81 -21.09
C GLY A 70 11.44 -15.62 -21.15
N ARG A 71 11.16 -14.53 -20.40
CA ARG A 71 11.98 -13.31 -20.33
C ARG A 71 12.61 -13.11 -18.94
N VAL A 72 12.53 -14.13 -18.07
CA VAL A 72 13.04 -14.07 -16.70
C VAL A 72 14.32 -14.88 -16.61
N ASP A 73 15.44 -14.18 -16.56
CA ASP A 73 16.80 -14.72 -16.43
C ASP A 73 17.54 -14.21 -15.17
N SER A 74 16.87 -13.37 -14.38
CA SER A 74 17.45 -12.65 -13.25
C SER A 74 16.42 -12.46 -12.15
N PHE A 75 16.91 -12.17 -10.94
CA PHE A 75 16.05 -11.83 -9.80
C PHE A 75 15.12 -10.66 -10.11
N ALA A 76 15.61 -9.62 -10.79
CA ALA A 76 14.79 -8.47 -11.18
C ALA A 76 13.62 -8.89 -12.10
N GLY A 77 13.87 -9.74 -13.10
CA GLY A 77 12.82 -10.29 -13.95
C GLY A 77 11.77 -11.09 -13.17
N TYR A 78 12.21 -11.95 -12.24
CA TYR A 78 11.34 -12.71 -11.34
C TYR A 78 10.50 -11.77 -10.48
N TRP A 79 11.15 -10.80 -9.83
CA TRP A 79 10.52 -9.83 -8.93
C TRP A 79 9.43 -9.04 -9.64
N TRP A 80 9.71 -8.47 -10.81
CA TRP A 80 8.74 -7.69 -11.56
C TRP A 80 7.60 -8.54 -12.14
N ALA A 81 7.86 -9.82 -12.47
CA ALA A 81 6.79 -10.73 -12.88
C ALA A 81 5.82 -10.98 -11.71
N MET A 82 6.34 -11.30 -10.52
CA MET A 82 5.54 -11.53 -9.31
C MET A 82 4.83 -10.25 -8.83
N LYS A 83 5.51 -9.09 -8.86
CA LYS A 83 4.87 -7.81 -8.54
C LYS A 83 3.71 -7.48 -9.47
N GLY A 84 3.84 -7.77 -10.77
CA GLY A 84 2.75 -7.61 -11.73
C GLY A 84 1.56 -8.55 -11.46
N TYR A 85 1.82 -9.79 -11.04
CA TYR A 85 0.77 -10.70 -10.59
C TYR A 85 -0.03 -10.09 -9.42
N ALA A 86 0.65 -9.66 -8.35
CA ALA A 86 0.00 -9.03 -7.20
C ALA A 86 -0.71 -7.72 -7.55
N ALA A 87 -0.12 -6.89 -8.41
CA ALA A 87 -0.69 -5.62 -8.86
C ALA A 87 -2.03 -5.80 -9.59
N SER A 88 -2.21 -6.94 -10.28
CA SER A 88 -3.41 -7.24 -11.07
C SER A 88 -4.69 -7.27 -10.22
N PHE A 89 -4.60 -7.51 -8.91
CA PHE A 89 -5.75 -7.52 -8.00
C PHE A 89 -6.27 -6.13 -7.64
N ASN A 90 -5.45 -5.07 -7.80
CA ASN A 90 -5.77 -3.72 -7.35
C ASN A 90 -6.24 -3.65 -5.88
N ASP A 91 -5.68 -4.50 -5.03
CA ASP A 91 -6.00 -4.56 -3.60
C ASP A 91 -4.78 -4.12 -2.78
N GLY A 92 -5.02 -3.32 -1.73
CA GLY A 92 -3.98 -2.89 -0.80
C GLY A 92 -3.51 -3.94 0.19
N HIS A 93 -4.26 -5.02 0.33
CA HIS A 93 -4.00 -6.10 1.29
C HIS A 93 -3.43 -7.35 0.61
N VAL A 94 -3.48 -7.43 -0.72
CA VAL A 94 -2.77 -8.45 -1.49
C VAL A 94 -1.38 -7.92 -1.81
N SER A 95 -0.37 -8.53 -1.19
CA SER A 95 1.02 -8.11 -1.36
C SER A 95 1.96 -9.31 -1.41
N LEU A 96 3.03 -9.15 -2.20
CA LEU A 96 4.17 -10.04 -2.23
C LEU A 96 5.39 -9.24 -1.80
N ASN A 97 6.09 -9.76 -0.80
CA ASN A 97 7.32 -9.19 -0.29
C ASN A 97 8.50 -10.11 -0.57
N ALA A 98 9.65 -9.50 -0.78
CA ALA A 98 10.89 -10.22 -0.82
C ALA A 98 11.23 -10.76 0.57
N LEU A 99 11.89 -11.91 0.61
CA LEU A 99 12.51 -12.43 1.84
C LEU A 99 13.67 -11.51 2.25
N ALA A 100 14.06 -11.56 3.53
CA ALA A 100 15.07 -10.66 4.09
C ALA A 100 16.45 -10.79 3.43
N ASP A 101 16.76 -11.94 2.85
CA ASP A 101 18.01 -12.28 2.16
C ASP A 101 17.90 -12.25 0.63
N ALA A 102 16.77 -11.76 0.09
CA ALA A 102 16.59 -11.61 -1.34
C ALA A 102 17.61 -10.60 -1.92
N PRO A 103 18.09 -10.79 -3.16
CA PRO A 103 18.98 -9.84 -3.80
C PRO A 103 18.35 -8.44 -3.92
N ASP A 104 19.18 -7.40 -3.83
CA ASP A 104 18.73 -6.04 -4.15
C ASP A 104 18.47 -5.88 -5.65
N LEU A 105 17.52 -5.00 -5.99
CA LEU A 105 17.33 -4.58 -7.37
C LEU A 105 18.44 -3.60 -7.76
N PRO A 106 19.18 -3.83 -8.86
CA PRO A 106 20.08 -2.82 -9.39
C PRO A 106 19.25 -1.58 -9.73
N THR A 107 19.65 -0.40 -9.29
CA THR A 107 18.90 0.82 -9.58
C THR A 107 19.77 1.81 -10.33
N GLN A 108 19.26 2.31 -11.46
CA GLN A 108 19.83 3.41 -12.21
C GLN A 108 18.81 4.53 -12.38
N TRP A 109 19.32 5.73 -12.61
CA TRP A 109 18.50 6.94 -12.78
C TRP A 109 19.18 7.97 -13.71
N PRO A 110 18.45 8.95 -14.27
CA PRO A 110 19.01 9.91 -15.23
C PRO A 110 19.58 11.20 -14.62
N GLY A 111 19.81 11.23 -13.29
CA GLY A 111 20.21 12.44 -12.55
C GLY A 111 19.04 13.29 -12.03
N PHE A 112 17.80 12.89 -12.29
CA PHE A 112 16.60 13.57 -11.78
C PHE A 112 15.43 12.60 -11.63
N LEU A 113 14.48 12.90 -10.75
CA LEU A 113 13.22 12.16 -10.63
C LEU A 113 12.02 13.10 -10.71
N THR A 114 10.91 12.53 -11.17
CA THR A 114 9.61 13.21 -11.21
C THR A 114 8.68 12.67 -10.14
N GLY A 115 7.76 13.49 -9.64
CA GLY A 115 6.63 13.06 -8.81
C GLY A 115 5.32 13.65 -9.33
N PHE A 116 4.19 13.25 -8.76
CA PHE A 116 2.89 13.84 -9.09
C PHE A 116 2.60 15.06 -8.22
N ASP A 117 2.27 16.17 -8.87
CA ASP A 117 1.66 17.36 -8.28
C ASP A 117 0.26 17.52 -8.89
N GLY A 118 -0.78 17.21 -8.10
CA GLY A 118 -2.11 16.94 -8.64
C GLY A 118 -2.07 15.77 -9.62
N ASP A 119 -2.49 16.02 -10.87
CA ASP A 119 -2.44 15.04 -11.98
C ASP A 119 -1.24 15.26 -12.93
N ALA A 120 -0.45 16.31 -12.69
CA ALA A 120 0.73 16.60 -13.49
C ALA A 120 1.96 15.89 -12.89
N GLN A 121 2.72 15.21 -13.75
CA GLN A 121 4.02 14.67 -13.37
C GLN A 121 5.09 15.74 -13.59
N VAL A 122 5.79 16.13 -12.53
CA VAL A 122 6.75 17.24 -12.55
C VAL A 122 8.10 16.82 -11.98
N VAL A 123 9.18 17.44 -12.44
CA VAL A 123 10.53 17.22 -11.89
C VAL A 123 10.55 17.69 -10.43
N MET A 124 10.88 16.79 -9.52
CA MET A 124 10.89 17.06 -8.07
C MET A 124 12.27 16.97 -7.45
N THR A 125 13.17 16.18 -8.04
CA THR A 125 14.57 16.11 -7.64
C THR A 125 15.46 16.18 -8.87
N VAL A 126 16.62 16.79 -8.72
CA VAL A 126 17.66 16.90 -9.74
C VAL A 126 19.01 16.91 -9.02
N ASP A 127 20.03 16.28 -9.60
CA ASP A 127 21.40 16.46 -9.13
C ASP A 127 22.01 17.76 -9.69
N GLY A 128 23.28 18.02 -9.36
CA GLY A 128 23.99 19.22 -9.83
C GLY A 128 24.52 19.15 -11.26
N GLY A 129 24.20 18.08 -12.01
CA GLY A 129 24.71 17.86 -13.37
C GLY A 129 24.14 18.83 -14.40
N PRO A 130 24.86 19.12 -15.49
CA PRO A 130 24.35 19.94 -16.58
C PRO A 130 23.37 19.16 -17.47
N GLY A 131 22.42 19.86 -18.08
CA GLY A 131 21.52 19.30 -19.10
C GLY A 131 20.25 18.60 -18.58
N HIS A 132 20.03 18.61 -17.27
CA HIS A 132 18.80 18.12 -16.66
C HIS A 132 17.64 19.12 -16.84
N PRO A 133 16.39 18.65 -16.89
CA PRO A 133 15.23 19.54 -16.83
C PRO A 133 15.18 20.26 -15.47
N PRO A 134 14.71 21.53 -15.41
CA PRO A 134 14.65 22.27 -14.15
C PRO A 134 13.56 21.71 -13.23
N LEU A 135 13.70 21.92 -11.91
CA LEU A 135 12.67 21.60 -10.93
C LEU A 135 11.32 22.24 -11.31
N GLY A 136 10.24 21.48 -11.14
CA GLY A 136 8.89 21.89 -11.52
C GLY A 136 8.56 21.77 -13.01
N ALA A 137 9.53 21.42 -13.87
CA ALA A 137 9.25 21.14 -15.28
C ALA A 137 8.26 19.98 -15.40
N ARG A 138 7.21 20.15 -16.20
CA ARG A 138 6.18 19.12 -16.40
C ARG A 138 6.65 18.10 -17.42
N LEU A 139 6.66 16.83 -17.06
CA LEU A 139 6.89 15.73 -18.00
C LEU A 139 5.70 15.63 -18.96
N LEU A 140 5.96 15.65 -20.26
CA LEU A 140 4.96 15.50 -21.30
C LEU A 140 4.96 14.08 -21.88
N SER A 141 6.15 13.57 -22.22
CA SER A 141 6.31 12.24 -22.80
C SER A 141 7.74 11.73 -22.65
N CYS A 142 7.95 10.42 -22.73
CA CYS A 142 9.26 9.82 -22.99
C CYS A 142 9.17 8.82 -24.13
N ASP A 143 10.13 8.86 -25.05
CA ASP A 143 10.19 8.01 -26.25
C ASP A 143 8.85 7.91 -27.00
N GLY A 144 8.14 9.05 -27.10
CA GLY A 144 6.85 9.16 -27.79
C GLY A 144 5.63 8.69 -27.00
N ILE A 145 5.79 8.18 -25.77
CA ILE A 145 4.69 7.78 -24.88
C ILE A 145 4.37 8.93 -23.93
N ASP A 146 3.10 9.34 -23.86
CA ASP A 146 2.67 10.40 -22.94
C ASP A 146 2.94 10.03 -21.48
N ALA A 147 3.16 11.04 -20.62
CA ALA A 147 3.61 10.86 -19.25
C ALA A 147 2.66 10.00 -18.40
N GLN A 148 1.34 10.14 -18.58
CA GLN A 148 0.37 9.40 -17.77
C GLN A 148 0.35 7.92 -18.16
N THR A 149 0.28 7.62 -19.46
CA THR A 149 0.39 6.24 -19.97
C THR A 149 1.72 5.61 -19.60
N LEU A 150 2.81 6.37 -19.71
CA LEU A 150 4.15 5.92 -19.34
C LEU A 150 4.20 5.51 -17.86
N ALA A 151 3.69 6.36 -16.96
CA ALA A 151 3.70 6.09 -15.53
C ALA A 151 2.81 4.88 -15.16
N ALA A 152 1.64 4.76 -15.80
CA ALA A 152 0.77 3.60 -15.63
C ALA A 152 1.47 2.29 -16.03
N ARG A 153 2.13 2.27 -17.19
CA ARG A 153 2.82 1.05 -17.68
C ARG A 153 4.08 0.71 -16.89
N ARG A 154 4.87 1.71 -16.50
CA ARG A 154 6.15 1.48 -15.80
C ARG A 154 5.97 1.16 -14.32
N VAL A 155 4.99 1.78 -13.67
CA VAL A 155 4.78 1.67 -12.22
C VAL A 155 3.44 1.02 -11.91
N GLY A 156 2.35 1.55 -12.47
CA GLY A 156 0.98 1.10 -12.18
C GLY A 156 0.76 -0.40 -12.40
N ASP A 157 1.23 -0.94 -13.53
CA ASP A 157 1.14 -2.36 -13.88
C ASP A 157 1.88 -3.30 -12.91
N PHE A 158 2.70 -2.75 -12.01
CA PHE A 158 3.52 -3.49 -11.03
C PHE A 158 3.28 -3.09 -9.58
N SER A 159 2.59 -1.97 -9.32
CA SER A 159 2.19 -1.52 -7.98
C SER A 159 0.71 -1.75 -7.67
N GLY A 160 -0.12 -1.86 -8.71
CA GLY A 160 -1.58 -1.89 -8.60
C GLY A 160 -2.16 -0.55 -8.13
N ARG A 161 -3.49 -0.48 -8.06
CA ARG A 161 -4.29 0.65 -7.56
C ARG A 161 -3.92 2.00 -8.19
N TRP A 162 -3.46 2.00 -9.44
CA TRP A 162 -2.96 3.20 -10.13
C TRP A 162 -4.06 4.24 -10.41
N ASN A 163 -5.32 3.80 -10.38
CA ASN A 163 -6.50 4.66 -10.42
C ASN A 163 -6.58 5.61 -9.22
N LEU A 164 -6.00 5.24 -8.07
CA LEU A 164 -5.96 6.09 -6.88
C LEU A 164 -4.87 7.15 -6.97
N GLN A 165 -5.21 8.41 -6.71
CA GLN A 165 -4.23 9.50 -6.66
C GLN A 165 -3.14 9.24 -5.61
N ALA A 166 -3.49 8.65 -4.46
CA ALA A 166 -2.54 8.30 -3.41
C ALA A 166 -1.45 7.33 -3.91
N SER A 167 -1.82 6.33 -4.71
CA SER A 167 -0.86 5.41 -5.33
C SER A 167 0.08 6.13 -6.30
N ARG A 168 -0.45 7.06 -7.10
CA ARG A 168 0.34 7.89 -8.01
C ARG A 168 1.33 8.78 -7.27
N ILE A 169 0.91 9.43 -6.18
CA ILE A 169 1.79 10.24 -5.34
C ILE A 169 2.90 9.37 -4.72
N HIS A 170 2.57 8.16 -4.27
CA HIS A 170 3.55 7.29 -3.61
C HIS A 170 4.57 6.67 -4.57
N GLY A 171 4.11 6.22 -5.74
CA GLY A 171 4.90 5.49 -6.73
C GLY A 171 5.42 6.32 -7.91
N GLY A 172 4.94 7.54 -8.12
CA GLY A 172 5.31 8.38 -9.27
C GLY A 172 6.79 8.70 -9.37
N GLY A 173 7.48 8.72 -8.22
CA GLY A 173 8.95 8.83 -8.12
C GLY A 173 9.71 7.76 -8.89
N GLU A 174 9.11 6.59 -9.09
CA GLU A 174 9.78 5.42 -9.66
C GLU A 174 9.72 5.38 -11.19
N VAL A 175 8.98 6.29 -11.85
CA VAL A 175 8.80 6.29 -13.31
C VAL A 175 10.12 6.39 -14.07
N LEU A 176 11.08 7.17 -13.54
CA LEU A 176 12.41 7.39 -14.10
C LEU A 176 13.50 6.61 -13.36
N LEU A 177 13.14 5.47 -12.76
CA LEU A 177 14.10 4.47 -12.31
C LEU A 177 14.17 3.33 -13.33
N GLU A 178 15.38 2.82 -13.51
CA GLU A 178 15.63 1.56 -14.21
C GLU A 178 16.09 0.54 -13.18
N GLN A 179 15.32 -0.55 -13.07
CA GLN A 179 15.46 -1.54 -12.00
C GLN A 179 15.58 -2.98 -12.51
N GLY A 180 16.03 -3.13 -13.77
CA GLY A 180 16.18 -4.42 -14.43
C GLY A 180 14.85 -5.08 -14.74
N ASN A 181 13.77 -4.30 -14.92
CA ASN A 181 12.45 -4.83 -15.26
C ASN A 181 12.43 -5.16 -16.76
N PRO A 182 12.47 -6.45 -17.17
CA PRO A 182 12.53 -6.80 -18.58
C PRO A 182 11.24 -6.46 -19.32
N PHE A 183 10.12 -6.21 -18.63
CA PHE A 183 8.82 -5.99 -19.24
C PHE A 183 8.57 -4.55 -19.67
N VAL A 184 9.47 -3.63 -19.33
CA VAL A 184 9.42 -2.22 -19.73
C VAL A 184 10.74 -1.82 -20.38
N PRO A 185 10.72 -1.03 -21.46
CA PRO A 185 11.96 -0.62 -22.12
C PRO A 185 12.72 0.42 -21.28
N MET A 186 14.04 0.40 -21.31
CA MET A 186 14.86 1.48 -20.76
C MET A 186 14.63 2.75 -21.60
N LEU A 187 14.29 3.86 -20.94
CA LEU A 187 13.94 5.10 -21.65
C LEU A 187 15.19 5.80 -22.18
N SER A 188 15.11 6.39 -23.38
CA SER A 188 16.23 7.07 -24.03
C SER A 188 16.11 8.59 -23.96
N SER A 189 14.90 9.13 -24.07
CA SER A 189 14.66 10.57 -24.12
C SER A 189 13.29 10.95 -23.57
N CYS A 190 13.18 12.17 -23.05
CA CYS A 190 11.92 12.74 -22.56
C CYS A 190 11.72 14.17 -23.04
N VAL A 191 10.46 14.58 -23.12
CA VAL A 191 10.03 15.94 -23.45
C VAL A 191 9.39 16.56 -22.22
N PHE A 192 9.87 17.74 -21.84
CA PHE A 192 9.37 18.51 -20.71
C PHE A 192 8.80 19.84 -21.16
N ARG A 193 7.77 20.33 -20.47
CA ARG A 193 7.31 21.71 -20.58
C ARG A 193 8.04 22.57 -19.56
N VAL A 194 8.80 23.54 -20.06
CA VAL A 194 9.60 24.50 -19.29
C VAL A 194 9.23 25.90 -19.74
N ASN A 195 8.71 26.73 -18.84
CA ASN A 195 8.29 28.11 -19.15
C ASN A 195 7.38 28.20 -20.39
N GLY A 196 6.44 27.26 -20.53
CA GLY A 196 5.51 27.18 -21.65
C GLY A 196 6.07 26.61 -22.96
N ARG A 197 7.36 26.26 -23.03
CA ARG A 197 8.00 25.66 -24.21
C ARG A 197 8.34 24.19 -23.97
N GLU A 198 8.35 23.41 -25.04
CA GLU A 198 8.77 22.01 -24.99
C GLU A 198 10.29 21.92 -25.14
N GLN A 199 10.92 21.11 -24.28
CA GLN A 199 12.35 20.87 -24.26
C GLN A 199 12.63 19.37 -24.28
N HIS A 200 13.52 18.94 -25.17
CA HIS A 200 13.94 17.55 -25.29
C HIS A 200 15.18 17.31 -24.43
N HIS A 201 15.16 16.24 -23.64
CA HIS A 201 16.27 15.82 -22.80
C HIS A 201 16.62 14.35 -23.08
N THR A 202 17.86 14.09 -23.46
CA THR A 202 18.41 12.73 -23.55
C THR A 202 18.73 12.22 -22.16
N LEU A 203 18.33 11.00 -21.85
CA LEU A 203 18.57 10.37 -20.55
C LEU A 203 19.94 9.71 -20.51
N ARG A 204 20.68 9.91 -19.42
CA ARG A 204 21.95 9.25 -19.15
C ARG A 204 21.86 8.51 -17.84
N TRP A 205 21.80 7.19 -17.92
CA TRP A 205 21.57 6.35 -16.76
C TRP A 205 22.87 6.10 -16.01
N VAL A 206 22.86 6.44 -14.73
CA VAL A 206 23.96 6.19 -13.79
C VAL A 206 23.45 5.37 -12.62
N ALA A 207 24.33 4.60 -11.98
CA ALA A 207 23.98 3.84 -10.78
C ALA A 207 23.49 4.78 -9.67
N LEU A 208 22.48 4.32 -8.94
CA LEU A 208 21.94 5.01 -7.76
C LEU A 208 22.03 4.07 -6.57
N ASP A 209 22.78 4.46 -5.54
CA ASP A 209 22.90 3.66 -4.34
C ASP A 209 21.57 3.64 -3.54
N PRO A 210 21.33 2.62 -2.70
CA PRO A 210 20.08 2.48 -1.96
C PRO A 210 19.73 3.64 -1.03
N GLY A 211 20.75 4.28 -0.42
CA GLY A 211 20.56 5.42 0.48
C GLY A 211 20.06 6.64 -0.28
N SER A 212 20.78 7.04 -1.33
CA SER A 212 20.38 8.11 -2.23
C SER A 212 19.03 7.85 -2.88
N ARG A 213 18.73 6.59 -3.27
CA ARG A 213 17.41 6.20 -3.78
C ARG A 213 16.30 6.53 -2.78
N LYS A 214 16.48 6.13 -1.52
CA LYS A 214 15.49 6.35 -0.46
C LYS A 214 15.21 7.84 -0.25
N GLU A 215 16.27 8.65 -0.16
CA GLU A 215 16.17 10.10 0.04
C GLU A 215 15.46 10.78 -1.15
N ARG A 216 15.92 10.51 -2.37
CA ARG A 216 15.34 11.11 -3.58
C ARG A 216 13.88 10.70 -3.79
N LEU A 217 13.51 9.46 -3.49
CA LEU A 217 12.11 9.04 -3.56
C LEU A 217 11.25 9.70 -2.49
N ALA A 218 11.79 9.97 -1.29
CA ALA A 218 11.08 10.73 -0.28
C ALA A 218 10.70 12.13 -0.79
N ASP A 219 11.61 12.80 -1.50
CA ASP A 219 11.39 14.14 -2.06
C ASP A 219 10.36 14.15 -3.22
N THR A 220 10.25 13.06 -3.98
CA THR A 220 9.22 12.95 -5.04
C THR A 220 7.81 12.75 -4.50
N ARG A 221 7.71 12.27 -3.26
CA ARG A 221 6.45 12.12 -2.55
C ARG A 221 6.19 13.40 -1.80
N ARG A 222 5.92 14.51 -2.51
CA ARG A 222 5.31 15.73 -1.93
C ARG A 222 3.90 15.42 -1.41
N SER A 223 3.79 14.42 -0.54
CA SER A 223 2.71 14.23 0.37
C SER A 223 2.85 15.40 1.31
N PHE A 224 2.00 16.41 1.11
CA PHE A 224 1.65 17.33 2.17
C PHE A 224 1.22 16.45 3.35
N ARG A 225 2.15 16.24 4.29
CA ARG A 225 1.95 15.58 5.58
C ARG A 225 2.05 16.67 6.64
N PRO A 226 1.05 17.55 6.70
CA PRO A 226 1.03 18.59 7.72
C PRO A 226 1.07 17.90 9.07
N ALA A 227 1.85 18.44 10.02
CA ALA A 227 1.90 17.87 11.36
C ALA A 227 0.49 17.81 11.98
N ASN A 228 0.27 16.83 12.86
CA ASN A 228 -0.95 16.77 13.66
C ASN A 228 -1.13 18.12 14.38
N GLY A 229 -2.35 18.64 14.38
CA GLY A 229 -2.62 19.90 15.04
C GLY A 229 -3.97 20.48 14.67
N TRP A 230 -4.30 21.59 15.30
CA TRP A 230 -5.55 22.29 15.03
C TRP A 230 -5.39 23.78 15.29
N HIS A 231 -6.25 24.58 14.67
CA HIS A 231 -6.38 26.00 14.96
C HIS A 231 -7.80 26.47 14.68
N THR A 232 -8.19 27.59 15.30
CA THR A 232 -9.44 28.27 14.96
C THR A 232 -9.27 29.04 13.65
N MET A 233 -10.30 29.00 12.82
CA MET A 233 -10.40 29.78 11.60
C MET A 233 -11.21 31.05 11.87
N PRO A 234 -11.04 32.10 11.04
CA PRO A 234 -11.92 33.27 11.07
C PRO A 234 -13.40 32.85 11.02
N GLY A 235 -14.25 33.52 11.80
CA GLY A 235 -15.68 33.20 11.89
C GLY A 235 -16.02 32.04 12.82
N GLY A 236 -15.08 31.56 13.65
CA GLY A 236 -15.35 30.54 14.67
C GLY A 236 -15.32 29.10 14.16
N GLY A 237 -14.79 28.87 12.96
CA GLY A 237 -14.56 27.52 12.45
C GLY A 237 -13.30 26.86 13.02
N TYR A 238 -13.09 25.58 12.71
CA TYR A 238 -11.89 24.84 13.12
C TYR A 238 -11.23 24.18 11.92
N TRP A 239 -9.90 24.21 11.87
CA TRP A 239 -9.10 23.36 10.99
C TRP A 239 -8.39 22.33 11.85
N ILE A 240 -8.63 21.05 11.60
CA ILE A 240 -8.05 19.93 12.36
C ILE A 240 -7.32 19.02 11.38
N THR A 241 -6.03 18.81 11.66
CA THR A 241 -5.13 18.02 10.83
C THR A 241 -4.74 16.73 11.53
N THR A 242 -4.84 15.60 10.83
CA THR A 242 -4.32 14.31 11.31
C THR A 242 -3.41 13.65 10.27
N SER A 243 -2.12 13.51 10.58
CA SER A 243 -1.08 13.01 9.66
C SER A 243 -0.90 11.50 9.65
N SER A 244 -1.42 10.80 10.65
CA SER A 244 -1.45 9.33 10.75
C SER A 244 -2.37 8.95 11.90
N PHE A 245 -2.95 7.75 11.86
CA PHE A 245 -3.67 7.14 12.99
C PHE A 245 -2.87 6.00 13.63
N ASN A 246 -1.54 6.03 13.55
CA ASN A 246 -0.71 5.03 14.21
C ASN A 246 -1.03 4.96 15.72
N ALA A 247 -1.29 3.75 16.21
CA ALA A 247 -1.66 3.46 17.58
C ALA A 247 -0.52 2.85 18.42
N ASP A 248 0.69 2.75 17.86
CA ASP A 248 1.88 2.37 18.61
C ASP A 248 2.21 3.44 19.67
N PRO A 249 2.11 3.11 20.99
CA PRO A 249 2.37 4.07 22.06
C PRO A 249 3.80 4.61 22.08
N ALA A 250 4.76 3.90 21.48
CA ALA A 250 6.14 4.34 21.36
C ALA A 250 6.36 5.36 20.24
N ALA A 251 5.42 5.52 19.31
CA ALA A 251 5.55 6.42 18.18
C ALA A 251 5.21 7.88 18.55
N ALA A 252 5.97 8.84 18.02
CA ALA A 252 5.72 10.28 18.24
C ALA A 252 4.28 10.69 17.86
N ASN A 253 3.75 10.12 16.78
CA ASN A 253 2.38 10.39 16.30
C ASN A 253 1.31 10.06 17.35
N PHE A 254 1.48 8.97 18.12
CA PHE A 254 0.54 8.59 19.18
C PHE A 254 0.46 9.70 20.25
N GLN A 255 1.61 10.22 20.67
CA GLN A 255 1.70 11.27 21.68
C GLN A 255 1.09 12.60 21.16
N GLU A 256 1.33 12.93 19.90
CA GLU A 256 0.77 14.11 19.25
C GLU A 256 -0.77 14.05 19.15
N LEU A 257 -1.33 12.93 18.67
CA LEU A 257 -2.78 12.74 18.58
C LEU A 257 -3.44 12.77 19.96
N THR A 258 -2.83 12.10 20.95
CA THR A 258 -3.32 12.11 22.33
C THR A 258 -3.41 13.54 22.85
N ARG A 259 -2.33 14.32 22.69
CA ARG A 259 -2.28 15.73 23.10
C ARG A 259 -3.31 16.57 22.36
N MET A 260 -3.46 16.37 21.06
CA MET A 260 -4.42 17.10 20.23
C MET A 260 -5.86 16.85 20.71
N LEU A 261 -6.24 15.60 20.96
CA LEU A 261 -7.57 15.27 21.47
C LEU A 261 -7.79 15.83 22.87
N GLN A 262 -6.78 15.79 23.74
CA GLN A 262 -6.84 16.43 25.06
C GLN A 262 -7.05 17.95 24.97
N GLN A 263 -6.42 18.62 24.00
CA GLN A 263 -6.60 20.06 23.76
C GLN A 263 -7.97 20.42 23.17
N LEU A 264 -8.53 19.55 22.33
CA LEU A 264 -9.85 19.75 21.74
C LEU A 264 -11.00 19.40 22.70
N THR A 265 -10.76 18.54 23.68
CA THR A 265 -11.79 18.08 24.64
C THR A 265 -12.50 19.23 25.37
N PRO A 266 -11.81 20.24 25.93
CA PRO A 266 -12.47 21.40 26.55
C PRO A 266 -13.27 22.26 25.56
N ALA A 267 -13.01 22.14 24.25
CA ALA A 267 -13.69 22.89 23.19
C ALA A 267 -14.84 22.10 22.55
N THR A 268 -15.28 20.98 23.14
CA THR A 268 -16.31 20.09 22.58
C THR A 268 -17.60 20.84 22.20
N ASP A 269 -18.13 21.68 23.09
CA ASP A 269 -19.37 22.44 22.80
C ASP A 269 -19.17 23.43 21.64
N ALA A 270 -18.01 24.08 21.59
CA ALA A 270 -17.66 25.01 20.52
C ALA A 270 -17.43 24.30 19.18
N LEU A 271 -16.85 23.09 19.19
CA LEU A 271 -16.70 22.24 18.01
C LEU A 271 -18.08 21.82 17.46
N GLN A 272 -18.97 21.34 18.33
CA GLN A 272 -20.31 20.91 17.91
C GLN A 272 -21.18 22.05 17.38
N GLN A 273 -20.92 23.29 17.82
CA GLN A 273 -21.61 24.49 17.35
C GLN A 273 -20.86 25.21 16.22
N ALA A 274 -19.68 24.74 15.82
CA ALA A 274 -18.84 25.42 14.84
C ALA A 274 -19.56 25.49 13.48
N PRO A 275 -19.57 26.66 12.80
CA PRO A 275 -20.21 26.80 11.49
C PRO A 275 -19.46 26.04 10.39
N LEU A 276 -18.18 25.75 10.59
CA LEU A 276 -17.33 25.04 9.65
C LEU A 276 -16.22 24.30 10.39
N ILE A 277 -16.03 23.03 10.02
CA ILE A 277 -14.88 22.23 10.42
C ILE A 277 -14.22 21.69 9.16
N VAL A 278 -12.92 21.97 9.02
CA VAL A 278 -12.08 21.37 7.98
C VAL A 278 -11.29 20.24 8.61
N LEU A 279 -11.48 19.03 8.09
CA LEU A 279 -10.67 17.87 8.41
C LEU A 279 -9.60 17.67 7.34
N ASP A 280 -8.35 17.97 7.69
CA ASP A 280 -7.21 17.75 6.81
C ASP A 280 -6.55 16.41 7.10
N VAL A 281 -6.87 15.43 6.26
CA VAL A 281 -6.31 14.08 6.30
C VAL A 281 -5.35 13.83 5.13
N ARG A 282 -4.90 14.88 4.44
CA ARG A 282 -3.93 14.73 3.35
C ARG A 282 -2.63 14.15 3.90
N GLY A 283 -2.14 13.11 3.23
CA GLY A 283 -0.94 12.40 3.65
C GLY A 283 -1.11 11.50 4.88
N ASN A 284 -2.34 11.35 5.42
CA ASN A 284 -2.62 10.42 6.52
C ASN A 284 -2.35 8.97 6.09
N SER A 285 -1.53 8.26 6.88
CA SER A 285 -1.10 6.89 6.57
C SER A 285 -2.06 5.80 7.09
N GLY A 286 -3.23 6.18 7.61
CA GLY A 286 -4.14 5.25 8.28
C GLY A 286 -3.61 4.79 9.65
N GLY A 287 -4.18 3.70 10.15
CA GLY A 287 -3.91 3.15 11.47
C GLY A 287 -5.22 2.81 12.19
N ALA A 288 -5.31 3.15 13.47
CA ALA A 288 -6.42 2.73 14.31
C ALA A 288 -7.66 3.62 14.22
N SER A 289 -8.79 2.97 13.90
CA SER A 289 -10.11 3.61 13.81
C SER A 289 -10.55 4.28 15.12
N HIS A 290 -10.01 3.89 16.27
CA HIS A 290 -10.38 4.52 17.54
C HIS A 290 -10.04 6.01 17.57
N TRP A 291 -8.96 6.44 16.91
CA TRP A 291 -8.58 7.85 16.83
C TRP A 291 -9.60 8.69 16.07
N SER A 292 -10.03 8.20 14.90
CA SER A 292 -11.02 8.88 14.09
C SER A 292 -12.39 8.89 14.78
N ILE A 293 -12.77 7.81 15.46
CA ILE A 293 -14.00 7.74 16.24
C ILE A 293 -13.96 8.71 17.44
N ALA A 294 -12.83 8.79 18.15
CA ALA A 294 -12.67 9.73 19.27
C ALA A 294 -12.82 11.19 18.80
N LEU A 295 -12.18 11.54 17.68
CA LEU A 295 -12.31 12.88 17.08
C LEU A 295 -13.75 13.14 16.59
N ALA A 296 -14.37 12.17 15.95
CA ALA A 296 -15.77 12.25 15.49
C ALA A 296 -16.72 12.55 16.66
N ARG A 297 -16.54 11.89 17.81
CA ARG A 297 -17.35 12.11 19.02
C ARG A 297 -17.18 13.52 19.60
N LEU A 298 -16.00 14.13 19.46
CA LEU A 298 -15.80 15.53 19.84
C LEU A 298 -16.55 16.49 18.89
N ILE A 299 -16.54 16.19 17.59
CA ILE A 299 -17.11 17.04 16.54
C ILE A 299 -18.63 16.96 16.46
N TRP A 300 -19.20 15.75 16.48
CA TRP A 300 -20.63 15.52 16.26
C TRP A 300 -21.39 15.11 17.52
N GLY A 301 -20.68 14.89 18.62
CA GLY A 301 -21.27 14.39 19.87
C GLY A 301 -21.29 12.87 19.93
N ARG A 302 -21.12 12.34 21.14
CA ARG A 302 -21.05 10.90 21.40
C ARG A 302 -22.34 10.19 21.01
N GLU A 303 -23.48 10.72 21.42
CA GLU A 303 -24.79 10.10 21.15
C GLU A 303 -25.03 9.94 19.64
N VAL A 304 -24.75 10.98 18.86
CA VAL A 304 -24.93 10.95 17.40
C VAL A 304 -24.01 9.92 16.75
N VAL A 305 -22.72 9.93 17.10
CA VAL A 305 -21.73 9.01 16.51
C VAL A 305 -22.00 7.57 16.91
N ASP A 306 -22.35 7.32 18.17
CA ASP A 306 -22.62 5.97 18.67
C ASP A 306 -23.99 5.44 18.20
N ALA A 307 -24.92 6.32 17.81
CA ALA A 307 -26.18 5.95 17.17
C ALA A 307 -26.06 5.66 15.66
N VAL A 308 -24.92 6.00 15.02
CA VAL A 308 -24.69 5.61 13.62
C VAL A 308 -24.63 4.10 13.54
N ARG A 309 -25.65 3.50 12.92
CA ARG A 309 -25.64 2.08 12.62
C ARG A 309 -24.52 1.78 11.61
N ASP A 310 -23.60 0.94 12.03
CA ASP A 310 -22.67 0.28 11.13
C ASP A 310 -23.31 -1.03 10.68
N ASP A 311 -24.04 -0.99 9.56
CA ASP A 311 -24.61 -2.18 8.94
C ASP A 311 -23.53 -2.99 8.18
N SER A 312 -22.24 -2.70 8.39
CA SER A 312 -21.16 -3.54 7.87
C SER A 312 -21.00 -4.80 8.72
N TRP A 313 -20.45 -5.83 8.08
CA TRP A 313 -20.12 -7.08 8.73
C TRP A 313 -18.85 -7.65 8.13
N VAL A 314 -18.27 -8.60 8.84
CA VAL A 314 -17.03 -9.26 8.42
C VAL A 314 -17.31 -10.69 8.05
N GLU A 315 -16.81 -11.10 6.89
CA GLU A 315 -16.79 -12.51 6.47
C GLU A 315 -15.34 -12.98 6.36
N TRP A 316 -15.08 -14.09 7.03
CA TRP A 316 -13.76 -14.70 7.11
C TRP A 316 -13.73 -15.95 6.24
N ARG A 317 -12.69 -16.07 5.40
CA ARG A 317 -12.48 -17.26 4.58
C ARG A 317 -12.01 -18.43 5.44
N ALA A 318 -12.89 -19.40 5.65
CA ALA A 318 -12.70 -20.57 6.51
C ALA A 318 -11.80 -21.66 5.88
N SER A 319 -10.58 -21.28 5.47
CA SER A 319 -9.54 -22.20 5.00
C SER A 319 -8.63 -22.63 6.15
N GLU A 320 -8.01 -23.81 6.04
CA GLU A 320 -7.05 -24.27 7.06
C GLU A 320 -5.86 -23.31 7.21
N PRO A 321 -5.23 -22.78 6.14
CA PRO A 321 -4.13 -21.85 6.29
C PRO A 321 -4.52 -20.58 7.06
N ASN A 322 -5.72 -20.01 6.81
CA ASN A 322 -6.18 -18.85 7.55
C ASN A 322 -6.43 -19.18 9.03
N ILE A 323 -7.07 -20.32 9.32
CA ILE A 323 -7.31 -20.77 10.70
C ILE A 323 -5.99 -21.00 11.44
N ALA A 324 -5.04 -21.68 10.81
CA ALA A 324 -3.72 -21.95 11.37
C ALA A 324 -2.95 -20.66 11.67
N GLN A 325 -3.03 -19.67 10.78
CA GLN A 325 -2.42 -18.35 10.97
C GLN A 325 -3.00 -17.63 12.20
N LEU A 326 -4.34 -17.61 12.34
CA LEU A 326 -5.00 -16.99 13.49
C LEU A 326 -4.65 -17.71 14.80
N ARG A 327 -4.59 -19.05 14.80
CA ARG A 327 -4.12 -19.83 15.95
C ARG A 327 -2.68 -19.49 16.34
N GLY A 328 -1.79 -19.38 15.35
CA GLY A 328 -0.40 -19.00 15.59
C GLY A 328 -0.27 -17.58 16.16
N PHE A 329 -1.15 -16.66 15.75
CA PHE A 329 -1.20 -15.32 16.32
C PHE A 329 -1.75 -15.31 17.75
N LEU A 330 -2.83 -16.04 18.00
CA LEU A 330 -3.39 -16.23 19.34
C LEU A 330 -2.34 -16.77 20.31
N GLN A 331 -1.61 -17.82 19.93
CA GLN A 331 -0.56 -18.41 20.77
C GLN A 331 0.54 -17.40 21.15
N LYS A 332 0.95 -16.55 20.20
CA LYS A 332 1.94 -15.49 20.47
C LYS A 332 1.38 -14.44 21.41
N LEU A 333 0.10 -14.09 21.26
CA LEU A 333 -0.56 -13.09 22.07
C LEU A 333 -0.76 -13.59 23.52
N GLU A 334 -1.14 -14.85 23.73
CA GLU A 334 -1.26 -15.45 25.07
C GLU A 334 0.05 -15.43 25.87
N GLN A 335 1.19 -15.44 25.18
CA GLN A 335 2.52 -15.37 25.79
C GLN A 335 3.00 -13.93 26.04
N ALA A 336 2.28 -12.93 25.53
CA ALA A 336 2.65 -11.53 25.69
C ALA A 336 2.19 -11.01 27.07
N PRO A 337 3.07 -10.33 27.84
CA PRO A 337 2.76 -9.90 29.20
C PRO A 337 1.62 -8.88 29.29
N ASP A 338 1.40 -8.11 28.22
CA ASP A 338 0.40 -7.03 28.15
C ASP A 338 -0.67 -7.30 27.08
N ALA A 339 -0.99 -8.57 26.85
CA ALA A 339 -2.00 -8.97 25.86
C ALA A 339 -3.37 -8.37 26.19
N SER A 340 -4.01 -7.74 25.19
CA SER A 340 -5.36 -7.20 25.36
C SER A 340 -6.37 -8.35 25.52
N PRO A 341 -7.15 -8.41 26.63
CA PRO A 341 -8.17 -9.45 26.81
C PRO A 341 -9.24 -9.44 25.72
N ALA A 342 -9.61 -8.25 25.22
CA ALA A 342 -10.56 -8.11 24.12
C ALA A 342 -10.00 -8.67 22.80
N LEU A 343 -8.70 -8.48 22.54
CA LEU A 343 -8.06 -9.02 21.34
C LEU A 343 -7.92 -10.54 21.40
N LEU A 344 -7.56 -11.08 22.58
CA LEU A 344 -7.53 -12.53 22.83
C LEU A 344 -8.91 -13.14 22.57
N HIS A 345 -9.96 -12.60 23.20
CA HIS A 345 -11.32 -13.09 23.04
C HIS A 345 -11.81 -13.03 21.59
N MET A 346 -11.52 -11.94 20.87
CA MET A 346 -11.85 -11.81 19.46
C MET A 346 -11.17 -12.90 18.62
N LEU A 347 -9.86 -13.10 18.78
CA LEU A 347 -9.13 -14.11 18.03
C LEU A 347 -9.61 -15.53 18.33
N GLU A 348 -9.91 -15.84 19.60
CA GLU A 348 -10.50 -17.11 20.00
C GLU A 348 -11.85 -17.34 19.29
N SER A 349 -12.74 -16.35 19.36
CA SER A 349 -14.08 -16.41 18.76
C SER A 349 -14.02 -16.59 17.24
N VAL A 350 -13.23 -15.75 16.55
CA VAL A 350 -13.06 -15.83 15.09
C VAL A 350 -12.46 -17.17 14.69
N THR A 351 -11.41 -17.63 15.38
CA THR A 351 -10.75 -18.89 15.06
C THR A 351 -11.69 -20.09 15.24
N ALA A 352 -12.46 -20.12 16.34
CA ALA A 352 -13.43 -21.17 16.60
C ALA A 352 -14.57 -21.16 15.57
N GLY A 353 -15.10 -19.97 15.26
CA GLY A 353 -16.15 -19.80 14.26
C GLY A 353 -15.72 -20.24 12.86
N MET A 354 -14.53 -19.85 12.42
CA MET A 354 -13.96 -20.30 11.16
C MET A 354 -13.75 -21.83 11.12
N ALA A 355 -13.26 -22.43 12.21
CA ALA A 355 -13.09 -23.88 12.29
C ALA A 355 -14.43 -24.61 12.17
N GLN A 356 -15.45 -24.15 12.88
CA GLN A 356 -16.80 -24.71 12.81
C GLN A 356 -17.41 -24.56 11.40
N ALA A 357 -17.30 -23.40 10.77
CA ALA A 357 -17.78 -23.18 9.41
C ALA A 357 -17.11 -24.15 8.42
N ARG A 358 -15.80 -24.36 8.56
CA ARG A 358 -15.06 -25.32 7.75
C ARG A 358 -15.54 -26.76 7.94
N GLU A 359 -15.76 -27.19 9.18
CA GLU A 359 -16.32 -28.53 9.49
C GLU A 359 -17.71 -28.72 8.86
N GLN A 360 -18.50 -27.65 8.77
CA GLN A 360 -19.81 -27.65 8.13
C GLN A 360 -19.77 -27.50 6.60
N GLY A 361 -18.59 -27.43 5.99
CA GLY A 361 -18.43 -27.23 4.55
C GLY A 361 -18.82 -25.81 4.08
N GLN A 362 -18.91 -24.85 5.00
CA GLN A 362 -19.19 -23.45 4.68
C GLN A 362 -17.87 -22.74 4.34
N PRO A 363 -17.75 -22.10 3.15
CA PRO A 363 -16.49 -21.50 2.71
C PRO A 363 -16.20 -20.16 3.39
N LEU A 364 -17.21 -19.53 4.00
CA LEU A 364 -17.11 -18.27 4.71
C LEU A 364 -17.76 -18.44 6.08
N TRP A 365 -17.15 -17.86 7.12
CA TRP A 365 -17.79 -17.64 8.41
C TRP A 365 -18.09 -16.16 8.57
N ARG A 366 -19.32 -15.82 8.94
CA ARG A 366 -19.69 -14.44 9.26
C ARG A 366 -19.48 -14.19 10.74
N GLU A 367 -18.71 -13.15 11.04
CA GLU A 367 -18.56 -12.70 12.42
C GLU A 367 -19.93 -12.22 12.94
N PRO A 368 -20.41 -12.75 14.08
CA PRO A 368 -21.61 -12.24 14.72
C PRO A 368 -21.45 -10.74 14.94
N ALA A 369 -22.52 -9.97 14.72
CA ALA A 369 -22.52 -8.59 15.13
C ALA A 369 -22.19 -8.56 16.63
N ASN A 370 -21.23 -7.73 17.03
CA ASN A 370 -21.07 -7.40 18.44
C ASN A 370 -22.41 -6.80 18.86
N ASP A 371 -23.18 -7.53 19.66
CA ASP A 371 -24.39 -6.99 20.27
C ASP A 371 -23.94 -5.76 21.08
N PRO A 372 -24.51 -4.56 20.83
CA PRO A 372 -24.09 -3.33 21.49
C PRO A 372 -24.22 -3.39 23.02
#